data_AF-Q99IZ8-F1
#
_entry.id   AF-Q99IZ8-F1
#
_cell.length_a   1.000
_cell.length_b   1.000
_cell.length_c   1.000
_cell.angle_alpha   90.00
_cell.angle_beta   90.00
_cell.angle_gamma   90.00
#
_symmetry.space_group_name_H-M   'P 1'
#
loop_
_entity.id
_entity.type
_entity.pdbx_description
1 polymer ?
#
loop_
_entity_poly.entity_id
_entity_poly.type
_entity_poly.pdbx_seq_one_letter_code
_entity_poly.pdbx_strand_id
1 'polypeptide(L)'
;MNDFFAPDVWPLILAAIIWWLLSLAPVVYSSYVVVRKNPALPRRLLFIGVVAGLSYGLLVLFLLLVSLPLSAFGVYIAPQLEAAGQLPLAGRWLVTVWRAISDWGWFVVPVVLAISSFKLVRHLAPRWHHVVAGLGPNSSFKPTPLRGSA
;
A
#
# COMPACT_ATOMS: atom_id res chain seq x y z
N MET A 1 -25.07 11.13 -28.19
CA MET A 1 -24.33 11.98 -27.22
C MET A 1 -25.10 12.19 -25.90
N ASN A 2 -26.25 11.52 -25.68
CA ASN A 2 -27.05 11.61 -24.45
C ASN A 2 -27.03 10.33 -23.60
N ASP A 3 -26.30 9.29 -24.02
CA ASP A 3 -26.24 8.00 -23.31
C ASP A 3 -25.32 8.03 -22.08
N PHE A 4 -24.59 9.13 -21.88
CA PHE A 4 -23.71 9.32 -20.71
C PHE A 4 -24.47 9.48 -19.40
N PHE A 5 -25.76 9.84 -19.46
CA PHE A 5 -26.65 9.99 -18.30
C PHE A 5 -27.58 8.79 -18.10
N ALA A 6 -27.27 7.62 -18.69
CA ALA A 6 -28.00 6.40 -18.37
C ALA A 6 -27.89 6.11 -16.86
N PRO A 7 -28.99 5.79 -16.16
CA PRO A 7 -29.01 5.60 -14.71
C PRO A 7 -28.04 4.50 -14.22
N ASP A 8 -27.63 3.60 -15.12
CA ASP A 8 -26.73 2.48 -14.83
C ASP A 8 -25.25 2.90 -14.68
N VAL A 9 -24.86 4.11 -15.10
CA VAL A 9 -23.45 4.57 -15.06
C VAL A 9 -23.09 5.19 -13.70
N TRP A 10 -24.07 5.74 -12.99
CA TRP A 10 -23.84 6.40 -11.70
C TRP A 10 -23.19 5.52 -10.62
N PRO A 11 -23.58 4.24 -10.44
CA PRO A 11 -22.91 3.36 -9.48
C PRO A 11 -21.42 3.15 -9.78
N LEU A 12 -21.06 3.06 -11.07
CA LEU A 12 -19.66 2.89 -11.50
C LEU A 12 -18.83 4.14 -11.20
N ILE A 13 -19.39 5.33 -11.47
CA ILE A 13 -18.75 6.60 -11.13
C ILE A 13 -18.53 6.71 -9.62
N LEU A 14 -19.56 6.39 -8.83
CA LEU A 14 -19.47 6.43 -7.37
C LEU A 14 -18.42 5.44 -6.84
N ALA A 15 -18.38 4.22 -7.38
CA ALA A 15 -17.37 3.24 -7.05
C ALA A 15 -15.95 3.72 -7.39
N ALA A 16 -15.76 4.35 -8.56
CA ALA A 16 -14.47 4.91 -8.96
C ALA A 16 -14.02 6.04 -8.03
N ILE A 17 -14.93 6.93 -7.62
CA ILE A 17 -14.63 8.01 -6.66
C ILE A 17 -14.25 7.42 -5.30
N ILE A 18 -15.02 6.45 -4.78
CA ILE A 18 -14.70 5.77 -3.51
C ILE A 18 -13.34 5.09 -3.59
N TRP A 19 -13.07 4.37 -4.68
CA TRP A 19 -11.80 3.70 -4.92
C TRP A 19 -10.63 4.71 -4.90
N TRP A 20 -10.80 5.84 -5.59
CA TRP A 20 -9.80 6.91 -5.63
C TRP A 20 -9.57 7.53 -4.24
N LEU A 21 -10.63 7.83 -3.50
CA LEU A 21 -10.52 8.36 -2.13
C LEU A 21 -9.80 7.38 -1.20
N LEU A 22 -10.11 6.08 -1.30
CA LEU A 22 -9.42 5.04 -0.52
C LEU A 22 -7.95 4.90 -0.92
N SER A 23 -7.61 5.07 -2.19
CA SER A 23 -6.21 5.05 -2.66
C SER A 23 -5.37 6.19 -2.05
N LEU A 24 -6.02 7.29 -1.67
CA LEU A 24 -5.41 8.44 -0.99
C LEU A 24 -5.41 8.30 0.55
N ALA A 25 -6.00 7.24 1.10
CA ALA A 25 -6.09 7.02 2.54
C ALA A 25 -4.74 7.13 3.28
N PRO A 26 -3.60 6.62 2.76
CA PRO A 26 -2.31 6.76 3.45
C PRO A 26 -1.91 8.21 3.69
N VAL A 27 -2.21 9.11 2.75
CA VAL A 27 -1.87 10.53 2.84
C VAL A 27 -2.91 11.27 3.67
N VAL A 28 -4.20 11.07 3.40
CA VAL A 28 -5.29 11.78 4.07
C VAL A 28 -5.35 11.41 5.55
N TYR A 29 -5.28 10.11 5.88
CA TYR A 29 -5.39 9.62 7.26
C TYR A 29 -4.17 10.05 8.10
N SER A 30 -2.95 9.94 7.56
CA SER A 30 -1.76 10.39 8.28
C SER A 30 -1.76 11.89 8.51
N SER A 31 -2.21 12.68 7.53
CA SER A 31 -2.38 14.13 7.67
C SER A 31 -3.41 14.48 8.75
N TYR A 32 -4.56 13.80 8.75
CA TYR A 32 -5.59 13.98 9.77
C TYR A 32 -5.07 13.70 11.18
N VAL A 33 -4.36 12.58 11.37
CA VAL A 33 -3.80 12.22 12.69
C VAL A 33 -2.76 13.23 13.13
N VAL A 34 -1.89 13.69 12.24
CA VAL A 34 -0.88 14.71 12.55
C VAL A 34 -1.51 16.03 13.04
N VAL A 35 -2.63 16.46 12.45
CA VAL A 35 -3.35 17.68 12.83
C VAL A 35 -4.09 17.51 14.16
N ARG A 36 -4.68 16.34 14.40
CA ARG A 36 -5.51 16.06 15.59
C ARG A 36 -4.70 15.68 16.84
N LYS A 37 -3.45 15.24 16.71
CA LYS A 37 -2.67 14.75 17.86
C LYS A 37 -2.19 15.89 18.75
N ASN A 38 -2.41 15.75 20.05
CA ASN A 38 -1.87 16.62 21.10
C ASN A 38 -1.10 15.74 22.12
N PRO A 39 0.20 15.98 22.38
CA PRO A 39 1.07 17.00 21.78
C PRO A 39 1.34 16.76 20.30
N ALA A 40 1.68 17.84 19.60
CA ALA A 40 1.97 17.82 18.16
C ALA A 40 3.16 16.90 17.83
N LEU A 41 3.03 16.12 16.76
CA LEU A 41 4.12 15.28 16.27
C LEU A 41 5.28 16.12 15.71
N PRO A 42 6.55 15.80 16.03
CA PRO A 42 7.72 16.45 15.46
C PRO A 42 7.86 16.04 13.99
N ARG A 43 8.39 16.93 13.13
CA ARG A 43 8.67 16.66 11.70
C ARG A 43 7.48 16.02 10.96
N ARG A 44 6.34 16.68 11.03
CA ARG A 44 5.02 16.26 10.49
C ARG A 44 5.06 15.72 9.06
N LEU A 45 5.74 16.43 8.15
CA LEU A 45 5.83 16.03 6.74
C LEU A 45 6.60 14.72 6.54
N LEU A 46 7.66 14.48 7.32
CA LEU A 46 8.40 13.23 7.26
C LEU A 46 7.55 12.05 7.75
N PHE A 47 6.71 12.27 8.77
CA PHE A 47 5.79 11.23 9.24
C PHE A 47 4.81 10.81 8.13
N ILE A 48 4.18 11.79 7.47
CA ILE A 48 3.24 11.55 6.36
C ILE A 48 3.96 10.81 5.22
N GLY A 49 5.14 11.29 4.83
CA GLY A 49 5.95 10.68 3.77
C GLY A 49 6.36 9.23 4.09
N VAL A 50 6.77 8.94 5.32
CA VAL A 50 7.13 7.58 5.76
C VAL A 50 5.91 6.67 5.77
N VAL A 51 4.77 7.12 6.30
CA VAL A 51 3.55 6.31 6.29
C VAL A 51 3.08 6.02 4.87
N ALA A 52 3.04 7.04 4.01
CA ALA A 52 2.66 6.88 2.61
C ALA A 52 3.62 5.93 1.89
N GLY A 53 4.94 6.17 2.01
CA GLY A 53 5.97 5.34 1.40
C GLY A 53 5.91 3.87 1.85
N LEU A 54 5.72 3.61 3.14
CA LEU A 54 5.57 2.25 3.66
C LEU A 54 4.26 1.59 3.19
N SER A 55 3.14 2.31 3.19
CA SER A 55 1.86 1.78 2.70
C SER A 55 1.93 1.40 1.22
N TYR A 56 2.43 2.30 0.37
CA TYR A 56 2.59 2.01 -1.07
C TYR A 56 3.67 0.95 -1.32
N GLY A 57 4.77 0.96 -0.57
CA GLY A 57 5.82 -0.06 -0.67
C GLY A 57 5.30 -1.46 -0.32
N LEU A 58 4.52 -1.58 0.76
CA LEU A 58 3.85 -2.84 1.13
C LEU A 58 2.86 -3.30 0.07
N LEU A 59 2.10 -2.37 -0.52
CA LEU A 59 1.20 -2.69 -1.62
C LEU A 59 1.98 -3.23 -2.83
N VAL A 60 3.03 -2.54 -3.26
CA VAL A 60 3.86 -2.97 -4.40
C VAL A 60 4.47 -4.35 -4.13
N LEU A 61 5.01 -4.56 -2.92
CA LEU A 61 5.55 -5.87 -2.53
C LEU A 61 4.48 -6.96 -2.60
N PHE A 62 3.28 -6.71 -2.07
CA PHE A 62 2.17 -7.65 -2.10
C PHE A 62 1.72 -7.96 -3.53
N LEU A 63 1.58 -6.92 -4.36
CA LEU A 63 1.23 -7.06 -5.76
C LEU A 63 2.26 -7.89 -6.49
N LEU A 64 3.56 -7.64 -6.32
CA LEU A 64 4.62 -8.45 -6.94
C LEU A 64 4.58 -9.91 -6.44
N LEU A 65 4.46 -10.11 -5.13
CA LEU A 65 4.44 -11.44 -4.53
C LEU A 65 3.26 -12.30 -5.02
N VAL A 66 2.11 -11.68 -5.32
CA VAL A 66 0.90 -12.37 -5.79
C VAL A 66 0.86 -12.44 -7.32
N SER A 67 1.13 -11.34 -8.02
CA SER A 67 1.03 -11.26 -9.47
C SER A 67 2.11 -12.06 -10.19
N LEU A 68 3.33 -12.16 -9.66
CA LEU A 68 4.41 -12.91 -10.32
C LEU A 68 4.11 -14.42 -10.38
N PRO A 69 3.79 -15.11 -9.27
CA PRO A 69 3.43 -16.52 -9.33
C PRO A 69 2.18 -16.77 -10.18
N LEU A 70 1.19 -15.89 -10.07
CA LEU A 70 -0.05 -16.05 -10.80
C LEU A 70 0.11 -15.85 -12.31
N SER A 71 0.87 -14.84 -12.73
CA SER A 71 1.20 -14.64 -14.15
C SER A 71 2.04 -15.80 -14.70
N ALA A 72 3.02 -16.30 -13.93
CA ALA A 72 3.77 -17.48 -14.30
C ALA A 72 2.86 -18.71 -14.46
N PHE A 73 1.90 -18.90 -13.56
CA PHE A 73 0.91 -19.98 -13.68
C PHE A 73 0.06 -19.82 -14.95
N GLY A 74 -0.46 -18.62 -15.21
CA GLY A 74 -1.31 -18.35 -16.37
C GLY A 74 -0.59 -18.53 -17.71
N VAL A 75 0.71 -18.23 -17.77
CA VAL A 75 1.51 -18.33 -19.00
C VAL A 75 2.07 -19.74 -19.22
N TYR A 76 2.61 -20.37 -18.18
CA TYR A 76 3.36 -21.62 -18.35
C TYR A 76 2.58 -22.89 -17.98
N ILE A 77 1.67 -22.82 -16.99
CA ILE A 77 1.04 -24.01 -16.41
C ILE A 77 -0.38 -24.21 -16.95
N ALA A 78 -1.20 -23.15 -16.97
CA ALA A 78 -2.59 -23.24 -17.40
C ALA A 78 -2.76 -23.77 -18.84
N PRO A 79 -1.97 -23.34 -19.85
CA PRO A 79 -2.10 -23.84 -21.21
C PRO A 79 -1.73 -25.33 -21.34
N GLN A 80 -0.77 -25.80 -20.53
CA GLN A 80 -0.36 -27.21 -20.54
C GLN A 80 -1.44 -28.11 -19.92
N LEU A 81 -2.10 -27.64 -18.86
CA LEU A 81 -3.24 -28.35 -18.25
C LEU A 81 -4.46 -28.40 -19.18
N GLU A 82 -4.67 -27.34 -19.97
CA GLU A 82 -5.66 -27.31 -21.05
C GLU A 82 -5.34 -28.33 -22.15
N ALA A 83 -4.11 -28.31 -22.67
CA ALA A 83 -3.67 -29.22 -23.72
C ALA A 83 -3.70 -30.70 -23.28
N ALA A 84 -3.44 -30.99 -22.01
CA ALA A 84 -3.47 -32.34 -21.45
C ALA A 84 -4.88 -32.84 -21.10
N GLY A 85 -5.93 -32.02 -21.26
CA GLY A 85 -7.30 -32.37 -20.86
C GLY A 85 -7.51 -32.57 -19.36
N GLN A 86 -6.54 -32.17 -18.53
CA GLN A 86 -6.56 -32.40 -17.07
C GLN A 86 -7.16 -31.24 -16.27
N LEU A 87 -7.59 -30.17 -16.95
CA LEU A 87 -8.37 -29.08 -16.36
C LEU A 87 -9.47 -29.55 -15.38
N PRO A 88 -10.31 -30.56 -15.69
CA PRO A 88 -11.44 -30.93 -14.83
C PRO A 88 -11.04 -31.62 -13.52
N LEU A 89 -9.85 -32.24 -13.46
CA LEU A 89 -9.45 -33.14 -12.37
C LEU A 89 -8.57 -32.47 -11.31
N ALA A 90 -7.67 -31.56 -11.70
CA ALA A 90 -6.75 -30.92 -10.76
C ALA A 90 -6.59 -29.39 -10.95
N GLY A 91 -6.84 -28.87 -12.15
CA GLY A 91 -6.57 -27.48 -12.51
C GLY A 91 -7.73 -26.50 -12.36
N ARG A 92 -8.99 -26.99 -12.27
CA ARG A 92 -10.19 -26.14 -12.39
C ARG A 92 -10.28 -25.05 -11.34
N TRP A 93 -10.03 -25.39 -10.07
CA TRP A 93 -10.13 -24.42 -8.97
C TRP A 93 -9.03 -23.36 -9.07
N LEU A 94 -7.82 -23.74 -9.48
CA LEU A 94 -6.68 -22.84 -9.66
C LEU A 94 -6.93 -21.82 -10.76
N VAL A 95 -7.49 -22.28 -11.89
CA VAL A 95 -7.88 -21.39 -13.01
C VAL A 95 -9.03 -20.46 -12.59
N THR A 96 -10.01 -20.94 -11.84
CA THR A 96 -11.10 -20.09 -11.32
C THR A 96 -10.59 -19.03 -10.35
N VAL A 97 -9.73 -19.41 -9.41
CA VAL A 97 -9.11 -18.46 -8.47
C VAL A 97 -8.25 -17.44 -9.23
N TRP A 98 -7.48 -17.89 -10.21
CA TRP A 98 -6.68 -17.00 -11.05
C TRP A 98 -7.54 -15.97 -11.79
N ARG A 99 -8.63 -16.40 -12.45
CA ARG A 99 -9.57 -15.49 -13.12
C ARG A 99 -10.23 -14.54 -12.12
N ALA A 100 -10.68 -15.04 -10.97
CA ALA A 100 -11.28 -14.20 -9.94
C ALA A 100 -10.29 -13.12 -9.43
N ILE A 101 -9.03 -13.46 -9.20
CA ILE A 101 -8.00 -12.50 -8.81
C ILE A 101 -7.70 -11.51 -9.94
N SER A 102 -7.69 -11.96 -11.19
CA SER A 102 -7.45 -11.08 -12.35
C SER A 102 -8.60 -10.08 -12.54
N ASP A 103 -9.84 -10.54 -12.42
CA ASP A 103 -11.04 -9.74 -12.67
C ASP A 103 -11.40 -8.83 -11.50
N TRP A 104 -11.16 -9.27 -10.25
CA TRP A 104 -11.60 -8.57 -9.03
C TRP A 104 -10.47 -8.13 -8.11
N GLY A 105 -9.22 -8.51 -8.37
CA GLY A 105 -8.08 -8.23 -7.48
C GLY A 105 -7.81 -6.73 -7.30
N TRP A 106 -8.19 -5.90 -8.26
CA TRP A 106 -8.06 -4.44 -8.18
C TRP A 106 -8.93 -3.80 -7.08
N PHE A 107 -10.01 -4.45 -6.63
CA PHE A 107 -10.80 -4.01 -5.48
C PHE A 107 -10.07 -4.21 -4.15
N VAL A 108 -9.16 -5.18 -4.08
CA VAL A 108 -8.39 -5.48 -2.86
C VAL A 108 -7.36 -4.38 -2.59
N VAL A 109 -6.83 -3.74 -3.64
CA VAL A 109 -5.81 -2.68 -3.57
C VAL A 109 -6.17 -1.53 -2.60
N PRO A 110 -7.29 -0.80 -2.77
CA PRO A 110 -7.65 0.30 -1.87
C PRO A 110 -7.90 -0.17 -0.44
N VAL A 111 -8.42 -1.39 -0.26
CA VAL A 111 -8.66 -1.98 1.07
C VAL A 111 -7.35 -2.25 1.79
N VAL A 112 -6.37 -2.83 1.09
CA VAL A 112 -5.02 -3.07 1.64
C VAL A 112 -4.32 -1.75 1.97
N LEU A 113 -4.45 -0.73 1.14
CA LEU A 113 -3.91 0.61 1.44
C LEU A 113 -4.57 1.24 2.67
N ALA A 114 -5.89 1.18 2.78
CA ALA A 114 -6.62 1.71 3.94
C ALA A 114 -6.23 0.98 5.24
N ILE A 115 -6.19 -0.36 5.22
CA ILE A 115 -5.80 -1.15 6.39
C ILE A 115 -4.33 -0.91 6.76
N SER A 116 -3.42 -0.91 5.78
CA SER A 116 -1.99 -0.72 6.03
C SER A 116 -1.71 0.66 6.62
N SER A 117 -2.30 1.72 6.05
CA SER A 117 -2.16 3.08 6.55
C SER A 117 -2.71 3.24 7.97
N PHE A 118 -3.88 2.67 8.26
CA PHE A 118 -4.45 2.68 9.60
C PHE A 118 -3.51 2.00 10.61
N LYS A 119 -3.03 0.80 10.30
CA LYS A 119 -2.12 0.04 11.17
C LYS A 119 -0.78 0.76 11.35
N LEU A 120 -0.19 1.27 10.26
CA LEU A 120 1.08 1.99 10.29
C LEU A 120 0.97 3.26 11.14
N VAL A 121 -0.06 4.09 10.94
CA VAL A 121 -0.26 5.29 11.75
C VAL A 121 -0.45 4.94 13.21
N ARG A 122 -1.29 3.93 13.53
CA ARG A 122 -1.53 3.50 14.92
C ARG A 122 -0.26 2.99 15.60
N HIS A 123 0.65 2.35 14.87
CA HIS A 123 1.91 1.84 15.42
C HIS A 123 3.04 2.87 15.45
N LEU A 124 3.17 3.72 14.42
CA LEU A 124 4.24 4.70 14.29
C LEU A 124 3.96 5.97 15.10
N ALA A 125 2.72 6.46 15.13
CA ALA A 125 2.39 7.72 15.81
C ALA A 125 2.85 7.79 17.28
N PRO A 126 2.67 6.77 18.15
CA PRO A 126 3.16 6.84 19.53
C PRO A 126 4.69 6.79 19.63
N ARG A 127 5.36 6.10 18.71
CA ARG A 127 6.82 5.90 18.73
C ARG A 127 7.59 6.98 17.99
N TRP A 128 6.90 7.84 17.23
CA TRP A 128 7.52 8.78 16.31
C TRP A 128 8.51 9.74 16.95
N HIS A 129 8.26 10.20 18.19
CA HIS A 129 9.22 11.05 18.90
C HIS A 129 10.58 10.37 19.09
N HIS A 130 10.61 9.06 19.36
CA HIS A 130 11.85 8.29 19.51
C HIS A 130 12.56 8.12 18.16
N VAL A 131 11.80 7.88 17.09
CA VAL A 131 12.35 7.77 15.72
C VAL A 131 13.02 9.08 15.31
N VAL A 132 12.35 10.21 15.56
CA VAL A 132 12.90 11.54 15.25
C VAL A 132 14.08 11.88 16.16
N ALA A 133 14.06 11.47 17.43
CA ALA A 133 15.19 11.66 18.35
C ALA A 133 16.44 10.90 17.88
N GLY A 134 16.28 9.67 17.38
CA GLY A 134 17.38 8.89 16.78
C GLY A 134 17.91 9.48 15.47
N LEU A 135 17.09 10.26 14.75
CA LEU A 135 17.48 11.02 13.55
C LEU A 135 18.03 12.44 13.88
N GLY A 136 18.16 12.76 15.17
CA GLY A 136 18.77 14.00 15.63
C GLY A 136 20.25 14.11 15.21
N PRO A 137 20.84 15.32 15.29
CA PRO A 137 22.23 15.52 14.88
C PRO A 137 23.13 14.54 15.65
N ASN A 138 23.86 13.70 14.90
CA ASN A 138 24.88 12.82 15.43
C ASN A 138 25.80 13.64 16.34
N SER A 139 25.67 13.48 17.65
CA SER A 139 26.66 13.94 18.63
C SER A 139 27.99 13.18 18.51
N SER A 140 28.11 12.28 17.51
CA SER A 140 29.34 11.59 17.12
C SER A 140 30.40 12.52 16.51
N PHE A 141 30.03 13.70 16.01
CA PHE A 141 31.01 14.75 15.71
C PHE A 141 31.26 15.57 16.97
N LYS A 142 31.90 14.97 17.98
CA LYS A 142 32.68 15.77 18.92
C LYS A 142 33.97 16.11 18.18
N PRO A 143 34.24 17.38 17.81
CA PRO A 143 35.58 17.74 17.35
C PRO A 143 36.54 17.29 18.44
N THR A 144 37.45 16.37 18.12
CA THR A 144 38.54 16.02 19.02
C THR A 144 39.25 17.34 19.32
N PRO A 145 39.31 17.82 20.57
CA PRO A 145 40.04 19.03 20.87
C PRO A 145 41.48 18.80 20.40
N LEU A 146 41.96 19.66 19.51
CA LEU A 146 43.35 19.65 19.10
C LEU A 146 44.18 19.80 20.37
N ARG A 147 44.93 18.75 20.69
CA ARG A 147 45.79 18.68 21.87
C ARG A 147 46.86 19.77 21.72
N GLY A 148 46.69 20.92 22.36
CA GLY A 148 47.73 21.95 22.42
C GLY A 148 47.33 23.42 22.23
N SER A 149 46.04 23.80 22.25
CA SER A 149 45.69 25.23 22.37
C SER A 149 45.45 25.61 23.83
N ALA A 150 46.54 25.81 24.57
CA ALA A 150 46.59 26.53 25.84
C ALA A 150 47.81 27.45 25.79
#